data_AF-A0A3D4HCS4-F1
#
_entry.id   AF-A0A3D4HCS4-F1
#
_cell.length_a   1.000
_cell.length_b   1.000
_cell.length_c   1.000
_cell.angle_alpha   90.00
_cell.angle_beta   90.00
_cell.angle_gamma   90.00
#
_symmetry.space_group_name_H-M   'P 1'
#
loop_
_entity.id
_entity.type
_entity.pdbx_description
1 polymer ?
#
loop_
_entity_poly.entity_id
_entity_poly.type
_entity_poly.pdbx_seq_one_letter_code
_entity_poly.pdbx_strand_id
1 'polypeptide(L)'
;MKNYLVYFIFFLAFLERTVFDLGPNFELVTLAMVLSAFYLNPKSSLLLTSLLMISSDLIIGNNNIFIFTWSGFLIPILFIKHFKNLKLNNIFSGTLAGISSNLFFFFWTNFGVWALDSWGMYPKTILGLMSSYFNGLPFLKYQLVSTLLFVPLGFLIFDLILKYLYSKNFIFKLRQITAF
;
A
#
# COMPACT_ATOMS: atom_id res chain seq x y z
N MET A 1 5.65 18.41 7.31
CA MET A 1 4.29 18.02 7.78
C MET A 1 3.77 16.81 7.03
N LYS A 2 3.54 16.87 5.70
CA LYS A 2 3.10 15.69 4.92
C LYS A 2 3.96 14.43 5.10
N ASN A 3 5.29 14.58 5.18
CA ASN A 3 6.20 13.43 5.38
C ASN A 3 5.94 12.71 6.70
N TYR A 4 5.67 13.45 7.80
CA TYR A 4 5.40 12.85 9.11
C TYR A 4 4.11 12.04 9.10
N LEU A 5 3.07 12.51 8.41
CA LEU A 5 1.83 11.75 8.25
C LEU A 5 2.07 10.45 7.46
N VAL A 6 2.86 10.50 6.39
CA VAL A 6 3.24 9.28 5.66
C VAL A 6 4.02 8.34 6.56
N TYR A 7 5.04 8.81 7.28
CA TYR A 7 5.81 7.95 8.20
C TYR A 7 4.95 7.33 9.29
N PHE A 8 3.96 8.07 9.80
CA PHE A 8 3.02 7.55 10.77
C PHE A 8 2.15 6.42 10.20
N ILE A 9 1.65 6.56 8.96
CA ILE A 9 0.91 5.47 8.30
C ILE A 9 1.81 4.24 8.07
N PHE A 10 3.08 4.43 7.71
CA PHE A 10 4.04 3.33 7.60
C PHE A 10 4.28 2.63 8.94
N PHE A 11 4.35 3.39 10.03
CA PHE A 11 4.45 2.82 11.38
C PHE A 11 3.20 2.01 11.74
N LEU A 12 1.99 2.50 11.44
CA LEU A 12 0.76 1.75 11.66
C LEU A 12 0.72 0.46 10.83
N ALA A 13 1.12 0.51 9.55
CA ALA A 13 1.20 -0.67 8.70
C ALA A 13 2.24 -1.68 9.20
N PHE A 14 3.34 -1.19 9.78
CA PHE A 14 4.32 -2.08 10.42
C PHE A 14 3.74 -2.78 11.65
N LEU A 15 3.04 -2.04 12.53
CA LEU A 15 2.39 -2.62 13.71
C LEU A 15 1.29 -3.61 13.34
N GLU A 16 0.50 -3.32 12.31
CA GLU A 16 -0.53 -4.22 11.80
C GLU A 16 0.04 -5.50 11.17
N ARG A 17 1.28 -5.48 10.71
CA ARG A 17 1.93 -6.71 10.24
C ARG A 17 2.54 -7.52 11.37
N THR A 18 3.03 -6.87 12.43
CA THR A 18 3.96 -7.49 13.40
C THR A 18 3.41 -7.66 14.81
N VAL A 19 2.46 -6.81 15.23
CA VAL A 19 1.97 -6.74 16.61
C VAL A 19 0.52 -7.20 16.71
N PHE A 20 -0.33 -6.80 15.78
CA PHE A 20 -1.75 -7.18 15.75
C PHE A 20 -2.18 -7.45 14.31
N ASP A 21 -3.06 -8.41 14.06
CA ASP A 21 -3.58 -8.73 12.74
C ASP A 21 -5.04 -8.26 12.63
N LEU A 22 -5.36 -7.46 11.60
CA LEU A 22 -6.73 -7.01 11.34
C LEU A 22 -7.60 -8.09 10.68
N GLY A 23 -7.00 -9.21 10.27
CA GLY A 23 -7.65 -10.37 9.70
C GLY A 23 -6.98 -10.80 8.39
N PRO A 24 -7.39 -11.96 7.84
CA PRO A 24 -6.68 -12.57 6.71
C PRO A 24 -6.57 -11.64 5.49
N ASN A 25 -5.35 -11.17 5.18
CA ASN A 25 -5.04 -10.22 4.09
C ASN A 25 -5.76 -8.87 4.18
N PHE A 26 -6.22 -8.49 5.37
CA PHE A 26 -6.83 -7.21 5.59
C PHE A 26 -5.78 -6.19 6.05
N GLU A 27 -5.04 -5.62 5.09
CA GLU A 27 -3.76 -4.96 5.37
C GLU A 27 -3.75 -3.42 5.18
N LEU A 28 -2.77 -2.76 5.83
CA LEU A 28 -2.52 -1.30 5.71
C LEU A 28 -1.34 -0.93 4.78
N VAL A 29 -0.60 -1.91 4.27
CA VAL A 29 0.54 -1.73 3.34
C VAL A 29 0.13 -1.01 2.07
N THR A 30 -0.99 -1.39 1.45
CA THR A 30 -1.49 -0.76 0.22
C THR A 30 -1.85 0.69 0.45
N LEU A 31 -2.48 1.02 1.59
CA LEU A 31 -2.72 2.41 1.99
C LEU A 31 -1.40 3.19 2.13
N ALA A 32 -0.44 2.65 2.88
CA ALA A 32 0.84 3.29 3.12
C ALA A 32 1.58 3.58 1.80
N MET A 33 1.68 2.56 0.95
CA MET A 33 2.30 2.61 -0.37
C MET A 33 1.64 3.65 -1.29
N VAL A 34 0.30 3.64 -1.39
CA VAL A 34 -0.42 4.57 -2.27
C VAL A 34 -0.27 6.00 -1.76
N LEU A 35 -0.45 6.26 -0.46
CA LEU A 35 -0.26 7.60 0.09
C LEU A 35 1.18 8.10 -0.11
N SER A 36 2.21 7.29 0.15
CA SER A 36 3.58 7.72 -0.10
C SER A 36 3.83 8.03 -1.57
N ALA A 37 3.31 7.23 -2.50
CA ALA A 37 3.48 7.47 -3.92
C ALA A 37 2.76 8.75 -4.41
N PHE A 38 1.66 9.16 -3.76
CA PHE A 38 0.95 10.40 -4.09
C PHE A 38 1.61 11.67 -3.53
N TYR A 39 2.13 11.60 -2.29
CA TYR A 39 2.60 12.78 -1.55
C TYR A 39 4.13 12.92 -1.48
N LEU A 40 4.89 11.84 -1.71
CA LEU A 40 6.35 11.81 -1.76
C LEU A 40 6.85 11.56 -3.20
N ASN A 41 8.17 11.53 -3.37
CA ASN A 41 8.77 11.12 -4.63
C ASN A 41 8.84 9.57 -4.72
N PRO A 42 8.90 8.99 -5.94
CA PRO A 42 8.93 7.53 -6.11
C PRO A 42 10.06 6.82 -5.37
N LYS A 43 11.26 7.43 -5.31
CA LYS A 43 12.41 6.85 -4.60
C LYS A 43 12.13 6.69 -3.10
N SER A 44 11.54 7.71 -2.48
CA SER A 44 11.14 7.65 -1.07
C SER A 44 10.02 6.64 -0.83
N SER A 45 9.04 6.54 -1.74
CA SER A 45 7.98 5.53 -1.63
C SER A 45 8.55 4.11 -1.73
N LEU A 46 9.43 3.85 -2.71
CA LEU A 46 10.12 2.56 -2.85
C LEU A 46 10.92 2.23 -1.59
N LEU A 47 11.70 3.18 -1.08
CA LEU A 47 12.51 2.97 0.13
C LEU A 47 11.64 2.63 1.35
N LEU A 48 10.57 3.39 1.59
CA LEU A 48 9.69 3.15 2.74
C LEU A 48 8.97 1.81 2.63
N THR A 49 8.44 1.46 1.45
CA THR A 49 7.80 0.16 1.22
C THR A 49 8.79 -0.99 1.37
N SER A 50 10.03 -0.86 0.86
CA SER A 50 11.07 -1.87 1.08
C SER A 50 11.39 -2.03 2.56
N LEU A 51 11.59 -0.93 3.30
CA LEU A 51 11.87 -0.98 4.72
C LEU A 51 10.75 -1.65 5.50
N LEU A 52 9.48 -1.33 5.19
CA LEU A 52 8.31 -1.96 5.80
C LEU A 52 8.31 -3.48 5.57
N MET A 53 8.45 -3.91 4.31
CA MET A 53 8.43 -5.34 3.97
C MET A 53 9.60 -6.09 4.61
N ILE A 54 10.83 -5.58 4.46
CA ILE A 54 12.03 -6.21 5.01
C ILE A 54 11.93 -6.30 6.54
N SER A 55 11.65 -5.19 7.22
CA SER A 55 11.64 -5.17 8.68
C SER A 55 10.53 -6.03 9.29
N SER A 56 9.33 -6.03 8.70
CA SER A 56 8.24 -6.90 9.18
C SER A 56 8.52 -8.37 8.95
N ASP A 57 9.06 -8.73 7.78
CA ASP A 57 9.37 -10.12 7.45
C ASP A 57 10.58 -10.67 8.24
N LEU A 58 11.51 -9.81 8.68
CA LEU A 58 12.57 -10.20 9.63
C LEU A 58 12.01 -10.59 11.01
N ILE A 59 10.82 -10.09 11.38
CA ILE A 59 10.16 -10.40 12.65
C ILE A 59 9.25 -11.61 12.51
N ILE A 60 8.43 -11.66 11.46
CA ILE A 60 7.41 -12.70 11.26
C ILE A 60 8.02 -13.97 10.65
N GLY A 61 9.15 -13.83 9.94
CA GLY A 61 9.74 -14.86 9.10
C GLY A 61 9.15 -14.85 7.69
N ASN A 62 9.95 -15.26 6.71
CA ASN A 62 9.53 -15.40 5.32
C ASN A 62 10.32 -16.51 4.62
N ASN A 63 9.87 -16.92 3.44
CA ASN A 63 10.52 -17.88 2.55
C ASN A 63 10.79 -17.23 1.17
N ASN A 64 11.27 -18.00 0.20
CA ASN A 64 11.62 -17.51 -1.15
C ASN A 64 10.49 -16.76 -1.91
N ILE A 65 9.22 -16.89 -1.47
CA ILE A 65 8.11 -16.11 -2.01
C ILE A 65 8.29 -14.60 -1.78
N PHE A 66 9.18 -14.19 -0.87
CA PHE A 66 9.52 -12.78 -0.64
C PHE A 66 9.86 -12.04 -1.93
N ILE A 67 10.48 -12.71 -2.90
CA ILE A 67 10.81 -12.12 -4.21
C ILE A 67 9.53 -11.62 -4.87
N PHE A 68 8.45 -12.39 -4.82
CA PHE A 68 7.16 -12.03 -5.41
C PHE A 68 6.34 -11.10 -4.52
N THR A 69 6.33 -11.28 -3.20
CA THR A 69 5.55 -10.39 -2.32
C THR A 69 6.17 -8.99 -2.25
N TRP A 70 7.50 -8.87 -2.14
CA TRP A 70 8.17 -7.57 -2.09
C TRP A 70 8.05 -6.85 -3.43
N SER A 71 8.38 -7.52 -4.54
CA SER A 71 8.23 -6.91 -5.87
C SER A 71 6.77 -6.63 -6.21
N GLY A 72 5.84 -7.45 -5.71
CA GLY A 72 4.39 -7.25 -5.83
C GLY A 72 3.92 -5.91 -5.27
N PHE A 73 4.52 -5.43 -4.18
CA PHE A 73 4.26 -4.09 -3.64
C PHE A 73 5.15 -3.01 -4.26
N LEU A 74 6.40 -3.32 -4.64
CA LEU A 74 7.32 -2.30 -5.15
C LEU A 74 7.04 -1.89 -6.60
N ILE A 75 6.68 -2.83 -7.47
CA ILE A 75 6.44 -2.57 -8.90
C ILE A 75 5.27 -1.59 -9.10
N PRO A 76 4.09 -1.74 -8.44
CA PRO A 76 2.98 -0.82 -8.61
C PRO A 76 3.34 0.65 -8.35
N ILE A 77 4.24 0.94 -7.41
CA ILE A 77 4.69 2.31 -7.08
C ILE A 77 5.18 3.07 -8.31
N LEU A 78 5.82 2.37 -9.26
CA LEU A 78 6.32 2.96 -10.49
C LEU A 78 5.20 3.50 -11.38
N PHE A 79 4.00 2.91 -11.29
CA PHE A 79 2.86 3.24 -12.13
C PHE A 79 1.84 4.16 -11.44
N ILE A 80 1.86 4.29 -10.12
CA ILE A 80 0.91 5.12 -9.36
C ILE A 80 0.86 6.57 -9.86
N LYS A 81 1.99 7.12 -10.34
CA LYS A 81 2.02 8.49 -10.90
C LYS A 81 1.08 8.67 -12.10
N HIS A 82 0.79 7.62 -12.87
CA HIS A 82 -0.18 7.70 -13.98
C HIS A 82 -1.60 7.95 -13.48
N PHE A 83 -1.98 7.37 -12.34
CA PHE A 83 -3.31 7.59 -11.74
C PHE A 83 -3.48 9.04 -11.28
N LYS A 84 -2.41 9.65 -10.74
CA LYS A 84 -2.41 11.07 -10.38
C LYS A 84 -2.64 12.00 -11.57
N ASN A 85 -2.29 11.56 -12.79
CA ASN A 85 -2.45 12.34 -14.01
C ASN A 85 -3.86 12.22 -14.63
N LEU A 86 -4.75 11.38 -14.09
CA LEU A 86 -6.12 11.18 -14.60
C LEU A 86 -7.06 12.38 -14.39
N LYS A 87 -6.59 13.46 -13.75
CA LYS A 87 -7.37 14.67 -13.41
C LYS A 87 -8.64 14.40 -12.56
N LEU A 88 -8.72 13.24 -11.91
CA LEU A 88 -9.73 12.95 -10.89
C LEU A 88 -9.28 13.51 -9.53
N ASN A 89 -10.18 13.58 -8.56
CA ASN A 89 -9.78 13.90 -7.19
C ASN A 89 -8.82 12.82 -6.62
N ASN A 90 -8.05 13.17 -5.60
CA ASN A 90 -7.01 12.29 -5.05
C ASN A 90 -7.61 11.01 -4.44
N ILE A 91 -8.80 11.10 -3.83
CA ILE A 91 -9.49 9.95 -3.22
C ILE A 91 -9.81 8.89 -4.29
N PHE A 92 -10.44 9.29 -5.40
CA PHE A 92 -10.76 8.39 -6.52
C PHE A 92 -9.50 7.87 -7.21
N SER A 93 -8.56 8.76 -7.53
CA SER A 93 -7.30 8.38 -8.18
C SER A 93 -6.51 7.38 -7.34
N GLY A 94 -6.43 7.64 -6.03
CA GLY A 94 -5.75 6.78 -5.07
C GLY A 94 -6.43 5.43 -4.89
N THR A 95 -7.77 5.42 -4.81
CA THR A 95 -8.55 4.17 -4.69
C THR A 95 -8.36 3.30 -5.94
N LEU A 96 -8.41 3.89 -7.14
CA LEU A 96 -8.12 3.16 -8.38
C LEU A 96 -6.69 2.62 -8.39
N ALA A 97 -5.70 3.42 -7.97
CA ALA A 97 -4.32 2.98 -7.87
C ALA A 97 -4.16 1.80 -6.89
N GLY A 98 -4.84 1.84 -5.74
CA GLY A 98 -4.86 0.74 -4.77
C GLY A 98 -5.46 -0.55 -5.34
N ILE A 99 -6.63 -0.46 -5.97
CA ILE A 99 -7.28 -1.61 -6.61
C ILE A 99 -6.37 -2.21 -7.70
N SER A 100 -5.79 -1.38 -8.56
CA SER A 100 -4.86 -1.84 -9.60
C SER A 100 -3.61 -2.48 -8.99
N SER A 101 -3.12 -1.97 -7.86
CA SER A 101 -1.98 -2.56 -7.14
C SER A 101 -2.32 -3.93 -6.58
N ASN A 102 -3.50 -4.11 -5.97
CA ASN A 102 -3.94 -5.41 -5.46
C ASN A 102 -4.15 -6.44 -6.56
N LEU A 103 -4.72 -6.02 -7.70
CA LEU A 103 -4.88 -6.91 -8.85
C LEU A 103 -3.52 -7.35 -9.39
N PHE A 104 -2.57 -6.41 -9.53
CA PHE A 104 -1.19 -6.75 -9.91
C PHE A 104 -0.56 -7.71 -8.89
N PHE A 105 -0.64 -7.40 -7.60
CA PHE A 105 -0.11 -8.22 -6.52
C PHE A 105 -0.70 -9.64 -6.58
N PHE A 106 -2.01 -9.77 -6.74
CA PHE A 106 -2.69 -11.05 -6.84
C PHE A 106 -2.16 -11.90 -7.99
N PHE A 107 -2.11 -11.36 -9.21
CA PHE A 107 -1.59 -12.13 -10.36
C PHE A 107 -0.12 -12.46 -10.18
N TRP A 108 0.68 -11.49 -9.73
CA TRP A 108 2.12 -11.65 -9.59
C TRP A 108 2.50 -12.67 -8.51
N THR A 109 1.87 -12.61 -7.35
CA THR A 109 2.18 -13.51 -6.23
C THR A 109 1.65 -14.92 -6.42
N ASN A 110 0.46 -15.10 -7.01
CA ASN A 110 -0.04 -16.44 -7.31
C ASN A 110 0.74 -17.12 -8.45
N PHE A 111 1.23 -16.34 -9.42
CA PHE A 111 2.24 -16.82 -10.36
C PHE A 111 3.51 -17.24 -9.62
N GLY A 112 3.97 -16.45 -8.66
CA GLY A 112 5.11 -16.80 -7.80
C GLY A 112 4.92 -18.09 -7.01
N VAL A 113 3.74 -18.29 -6.40
CA VAL A 113 3.38 -19.52 -5.69
C VAL A 113 3.45 -20.71 -6.65
N TRP A 114 2.84 -20.61 -7.83
CA TRP A 114 2.89 -21.66 -8.84
C TRP A 114 4.32 -21.90 -9.36
N ALA A 115 5.10 -20.86 -9.60
CA ALA A 115 6.45 -20.95 -10.15
C ALA A 115 7.43 -21.57 -9.14
N LEU A 116 7.38 -21.11 -7.89
CA LEU A 116 8.27 -21.56 -6.81
C LEU A 116 7.78 -22.84 -6.11
N ASP A 117 6.52 -23.25 -6.34
CA ASP A 117 5.81 -24.33 -5.62
C ASP A 117 6.74 -25.45 -5.15
N SER A 118 7.20 -25.31 -3.91
CA SER A 118 8.20 -26.18 -3.30
C SER A 118 7.55 -27.41 -2.65
N TRP A 119 6.22 -27.42 -2.57
CA TRP A 119 5.42 -28.44 -1.90
C TRP A 119 4.62 -29.30 -2.88
N GLY A 120 4.72 -29.04 -4.18
CA GLY A 120 3.99 -29.76 -5.22
C GLY A 120 2.47 -29.54 -5.15
N MET A 121 2.02 -28.40 -4.63
CA MET A 121 0.61 -28.03 -4.53
C MET A 121 -0.06 -27.90 -5.89
N TYR A 122 0.66 -27.42 -6.90
CA TYR A 122 0.14 -27.12 -8.23
C TYR A 122 0.98 -27.78 -9.32
N PRO A 123 0.34 -28.51 -10.26
CA PRO A 123 1.05 -29.01 -11.44
C PRO A 123 1.75 -27.87 -12.20
N LYS A 124 2.95 -28.11 -12.72
CA LYS A 124 3.69 -27.14 -13.56
C LYS A 124 3.11 -27.07 -14.99
N THR A 125 1.81 -26.80 -15.07
CA THR A 125 1.01 -26.65 -16.28
C THR A 125 0.13 -25.41 -16.16
N ILE A 126 -0.47 -24.99 -17.27
CA ILE A 126 -1.43 -23.87 -17.30
C ILE A 126 -2.61 -24.13 -16.36
N LEU A 127 -3.09 -25.37 -16.27
CA LEU A 127 -4.18 -25.75 -15.36
C LEU A 127 -3.78 -25.61 -13.89
N GLY A 128 -2.54 -25.94 -13.54
CA GLY A 128 -2.04 -25.72 -12.17
C GLY A 128 -1.91 -24.23 -11.84
N LEU A 129 -1.46 -23.41 -12.78
CA LEU A 129 -1.44 -21.95 -12.61
C LEU A 129 -2.85 -21.37 -12.41
N MET A 130 -3.82 -21.81 -13.22
CA MET A 130 -5.22 -21.40 -13.06
C MET A 130 -5.79 -21.84 -11.72
N SER A 131 -5.41 -23.03 -11.24
CA SER A 131 -5.81 -23.51 -9.91
C SER A 131 -5.24 -22.64 -8.79
N SER A 132 -3.99 -22.19 -8.91
CA SER A 132 -3.36 -21.22 -7.98
C SER A 132 -4.17 -19.92 -7.93
N TYR A 133 -4.52 -19.34 -9.08
CA TYR A 133 -5.36 -18.13 -9.13
C TYR A 133 -6.74 -18.35 -8.50
N PHE A 134 -7.41 -19.46 -8.82
CA PHE A 134 -8.74 -19.75 -8.27
C PHE A 134 -8.70 -19.85 -6.74
N ASN A 135 -7.72 -20.58 -6.20
CA ASN A 135 -7.53 -20.71 -4.76
C ASN A 135 -7.07 -19.41 -4.09
N GLY A 136 -6.45 -18.51 -4.84
CA GLY A 136 -6.05 -17.18 -4.37
C GLY A 136 -7.20 -16.18 -4.22
N LEU A 137 -8.38 -16.43 -4.83
CA LEU A 137 -9.49 -15.46 -4.85
C LEU A 137 -9.96 -14.98 -3.46
N PRO A 138 -10.03 -15.84 -2.41
CA PRO A 138 -10.35 -15.39 -1.06
C PRO A 138 -9.38 -14.33 -0.53
N PHE A 139 -8.07 -14.46 -0.81
CA PHE A 139 -7.04 -13.51 -0.41
C PHE A 139 -7.25 -12.16 -1.11
N LEU A 140 -7.50 -12.18 -2.43
CA LEU A 140 -7.82 -10.97 -3.20
C LEU A 140 -9.07 -10.26 -2.67
N LYS A 141 -10.11 -11.02 -2.31
CA LYS A 141 -11.36 -10.46 -1.76
C LYS A 141 -11.07 -9.60 -0.53
N TYR A 142 -10.38 -10.13 0.47
CA TYR A 142 -10.10 -9.39 1.70
C TYR A 142 -9.18 -8.19 1.47
N GLN A 143 -8.17 -8.35 0.61
CA GLN A 143 -7.26 -7.26 0.28
C GLN A 143 -7.97 -6.11 -0.47
N LEU A 144 -8.90 -6.44 -1.39
CA LEU A 144 -9.73 -5.43 -2.04
C LEU A 144 -10.67 -4.72 -1.07
N VAL A 145 -11.29 -5.44 -0.13
CA VAL A 145 -12.16 -4.83 0.88
C VAL A 145 -11.35 -3.88 1.77
N SER A 146 -10.18 -4.29 2.27
CA SER A 146 -9.33 -3.40 3.08
C SER A 146 -8.93 -2.15 2.30
N THR A 147 -8.60 -2.30 1.01
CA THR A 147 -8.22 -1.19 0.13
C THR A 147 -9.37 -0.23 -0.15
N LEU A 148 -10.57 -0.75 -0.44
CA LEU A 148 -11.78 0.03 -0.66
C LEU A 148 -12.23 0.80 0.59
N LEU A 149 -11.83 0.36 1.78
CA LEU A 149 -12.09 1.06 3.03
C LEU A 149 -10.98 2.04 3.36
N PHE A 150 -9.74 1.56 3.46
CA PHE A 150 -8.62 2.30 4.02
C PHE A 150 -8.06 3.35 3.09
N VAL A 151 -7.96 3.09 1.78
CA VAL A 151 -7.41 4.08 0.85
C VAL A 151 -8.24 5.36 0.81
N PRO A 152 -9.56 5.33 0.53
CA PRO A 152 -10.34 6.56 0.49
C PRO A 152 -10.41 7.27 1.84
N LEU A 153 -10.55 6.52 2.95
CA LEU A 153 -10.51 7.10 4.30
C LEU A 153 -9.16 7.76 4.61
N GLY A 154 -8.07 7.10 4.22
CA GLY A 154 -6.71 7.61 4.38
C GLY A 154 -6.51 8.94 3.66
N PHE A 155 -6.89 9.04 2.38
CA PHE A 155 -6.83 10.31 1.64
C PHE A 155 -7.72 11.38 2.27
N LEU A 156 -8.95 11.05 2.67
CA LEU A 156 -9.87 11.99 3.32
C LEU A 156 -9.25 12.59 4.59
N ILE A 157 -8.75 11.73 5.49
CA ILE A 157 -8.11 12.15 6.74
C ILE A 157 -6.85 12.96 6.45
N PHE A 158 -6.03 12.52 5.50
CA PHE A 158 -4.78 13.20 5.13
C PHE A 158 -5.05 14.62 4.63
N ASP A 159 -6.02 14.79 3.73
CA ASP A 159 -6.39 16.10 3.18
C ASP A 159 -7.02 17.02 4.25
N LEU A 160 -7.85 16.49 5.15
CA LEU A 160 -8.42 17.25 6.28
C LEU A 160 -7.33 17.75 7.25
N ILE A 161 -6.39 16.88 7.62
CA ILE A 161 -5.28 17.26 8.51
C ILE A 161 -4.41 18.32 7.84
N LEU A 162 -4.05 18.14 6.57
CA LEU A 162 -3.26 19.14 5.86
C LEU A 162 -3.99 20.48 5.81
N LYS A 163 -5.28 20.50 5.45
CA LYS A 163 -6.09 21.73 5.40
C LYS A 163 -6.12 22.45 6.77
N TYR A 164 -6.29 21.71 7.85
CA TYR A 164 -6.27 22.25 9.22
C TYR A 164 -4.90 22.83 9.60
N LEU A 165 -3.81 22.12 9.28
CA LEU A 165 -2.46 22.60 9.59
C LEU A 165 -2.09 23.84 8.77
N TYR A 166 -2.49 23.90 7.50
CA TYR A 166 -2.29 25.07 6.66
C TYR A 166 -3.09 26.29 7.16
N SER A 167 -4.34 26.12 7.59
CA SER A 167 -5.15 27.23 8.13
C SER A 167 -4.56 27.78 9.43
N LYS A 168 -4.06 26.93 10.34
CA LYS A 168 -3.38 27.38 11.55
C LYS A 168 -2.09 28.13 11.27
N ASN A 169 -1.26 27.65 10.36
CA ASN A 169 -0.02 28.34 9.99
C ASN A 169 -0.30 29.74 9.41
N PHE A 170 -1.38 29.87 8.62
CA PHE A 170 -1.81 31.16 8.09
C PHE A 170 -2.26 32.12 9.22
N ILE A 171 -3.09 31.66 10.16
CA ILE A 171 -3.55 32.47 11.30
C ILE A 171 -2.38 32.88 12.21
N PHE A 172 -1.42 31.97 12.45
CA PHE A 172 -0.24 32.26 13.24
C PHE A 172 0.63 33.36 12.59
N LYS A 173 0.81 33.27 11.26
CA LYS A 173 1.57 34.29 10.51
C LYS A 173 0.87 35.65 10.52
N LEU A 174 -0.47 35.69 10.42
CA LEU A 174 -1.24 36.93 10.54
C LEU A 174 -1.07 37.60 11.92
N ARG A 175 -1.14 36.82 13.00
CA ARG A 175 -0.94 37.35 14.37
C ARG A 175 0.44 37.98 14.58
N GLN A 176 1.49 37.48 13.92
CA GLN A 176 2.82 38.09 14.00
C GLN A 176 2.90 39.42 13.24
N ILE A 177 2.12 39.58 12.16
CA ILE A 177 2.10 40.81 11.36
C ILE A 177 1.30 41.91 12.06
N THR A 178 0.21 41.56 12.73
CA THR A 178 -0.68 42.53 13.41
C THR A 178 -0.27 42.86 14.85
N ALA A 179 0.85 42.33 15.34
CA ALA A 179 1.37 42.57 16.70
C ALA A 179 2.33 43.77 16.80
N PHE A 180 2.34 44.64 15.78
CA PHE A 180 3.02 45.94 15.74
C PHE A 180 1.97 47.05 15.64
#